data_AF-A0A6G4W725-F1
#
_entry.id   AF-A0A6G4W725-F1
#
_cell.length_a   1.000
_cell.length_b   1.000
_cell.length_c   1.000
_cell.angle_alpha   90.00
_cell.angle_beta   90.00
_cell.angle_gamma   90.00
#
_symmetry.space_group_name_H-M   'P 1'
#
loop_
_entity.id
_entity.type
_entity.pdbx_description
1 polymer ?
#
loop_
_entity_poly.entity_id
_entity_poly.type
_entity_poly.pdbx_seq_one_letter_code
_entity_poly.pdbx_strand_id
1 'polypeptide(L)'
;MLSWDLQGKTIELTGYLLPVDREGDLVYEFMLLPWGGLCAHVPPPPPNQTVHVTSERPYKLSEIYEPVSISGVLKPGLETTQLFVLDGVTVIESGYSVGRAQVARAGDAATPRKATPWNFLKK
;
A
#
# COMPACT_ATOMS: atom_id res chain seq x y z
N MET A 1 -0.49 -17.61 -1.12
CA MET A 1 0.63 -17.80 -0.17
C MET A 1 1.45 -16.52 -0.12
N LEU A 2 2.19 -16.29 0.97
CA LEU A 2 3.12 -15.15 1.10
C LEU A 2 4.52 -15.60 0.67
N SER A 3 5.24 -14.72 0.00
CA SER A 3 6.60 -14.93 -0.47
C SER A 3 7.58 -14.59 0.65
N TRP A 4 7.80 -15.57 1.54
CA TRP A 4 8.67 -15.43 2.71
C TRP A 4 10.14 -15.16 2.35
N ASP A 5 10.57 -15.54 1.14
CA ASP A 5 11.91 -15.28 0.62
C ASP A 5 12.23 -13.79 0.41
N LEU A 6 11.21 -12.92 0.45
CA LEU A 6 11.36 -11.47 0.34
C LEU A 6 11.58 -10.80 1.71
N GLN A 7 11.51 -11.56 2.81
CA GLN A 7 11.74 -11.02 4.14
C GLN A 7 13.12 -10.35 4.23
N GLY A 8 13.14 -9.11 4.70
CA GLY A 8 14.39 -8.36 4.90
C GLY A 8 14.97 -7.75 3.61
N LYS A 9 14.35 -7.96 2.45
CA LYS A 9 14.79 -7.35 1.19
C LYS A 9 14.32 -5.90 1.09
N THR A 10 15.20 -5.04 0.59
CA THR A 10 14.80 -3.70 0.15
C THR A 10 14.08 -3.82 -1.19
N ILE A 11 12.88 -3.25 -1.27
CA ILE A 11 12.04 -3.26 -2.46
C ILE A 11 11.69 -1.83 -2.86
N GLU A 12 11.44 -1.63 -4.15
CA GLU A 12 10.71 -0.48 -4.65
C GLU A 12 9.38 -0.94 -5.21
N LEU A 13 8.30 -0.31 -4.78
CA LEU A 13 6.95 -0.72 -5.14
C LEU A 13 6.08 0.50 -5.40
N THR A 14 5.41 0.49 -6.56
CA THR A 14 4.46 1.51 -6.93
C THR A 14 3.04 0.99 -6.79
N GLY A 15 2.18 1.81 -6.20
CA GLY A 15 0.78 1.49 -5.94
C GLY A 15 -0.03 2.75 -5.64
N TYR A 16 -1.25 2.53 -5.17
CA TYR A 16 -2.21 3.55 -4.82
C TYR A 16 -2.27 3.69 -3.30
N LEU A 17 -2.14 4.92 -2.80
CA LEU A 17 -2.11 5.22 -1.38
C LEU A 17 -3.54 5.35 -0.82
N LEU A 18 -3.90 4.49 0.15
CA LEU A 18 -5.12 4.62 0.94
C LEU A 18 -4.75 4.93 2.41
N PRO A 19 -5.04 6.15 2.92
CA PRO A 19 -4.59 6.55 4.26
C PRO A 19 -5.17 5.67 5.38
N VAL A 20 -4.32 5.36 6.36
CA VAL A 20 -4.70 4.69 7.62
C VAL A 20 -4.63 5.70 8.77
N ASP A 21 -3.48 6.39 8.90
CA ASP A 21 -3.25 7.43 9.90
C ASP A 21 -2.77 8.72 9.23
N ARG A 22 -3.43 9.84 9.54
CA ARG A 22 -3.15 11.15 8.93
C ARG A 22 -3.56 12.34 9.79
N GLU A 23 -2.87 13.45 9.61
CA GLU A 23 -3.22 14.77 10.12
C GLU A 23 -3.41 15.75 8.94
N GLY A 24 -4.67 16.06 8.62
CA GLY A 24 -5.00 16.80 7.40
C GLY A 24 -4.52 16.03 6.15
N ASP A 25 -3.62 16.64 5.39
CA ASP A 25 -3.02 16.05 4.19
C ASP A 25 -1.70 15.30 4.49
N LEU A 26 -1.22 15.31 5.74
CA LEU A 26 0.00 14.61 6.12
C LEU A 26 -0.33 13.17 6.52
N VAL A 27 0.10 12.21 5.73
CA VAL A 27 -0.14 10.78 5.94
C VAL A 27 1.08 10.13 6.60
N TYR A 28 0.86 9.48 7.74
CA TYR A 28 1.89 8.76 8.50
C TYR A 28 1.88 7.27 8.16
N GLU A 29 0.68 6.68 8.06
CA GLU A 29 0.46 5.28 7.72
C GLU A 29 -0.57 5.12 6.61
N PHE A 30 -0.38 4.15 5.73
CA PHE A 30 -1.28 3.89 4.62
C PHE A 30 -1.21 2.44 4.12
N MET A 31 -2.28 2.02 3.46
CA MET A 31 -2.29 0.82 2.62
C MET A 31 -1.82 1.18 1.22
N LEU A 32 -0.80 0.48 0.74
CA LEU A 32 -0.37 0.53 -0.65
C LEU A 32 -1.08 -0.58 -1.42
N LEU A 33 -1.88 -0.18 -2.41
CA LEU A 33 -2.72 -1.08 -3.19
C LEU A 33 -2.26 -1.18 -4.66
N PRO A 34 -2.47 -2.31 -5.32
CA PRO A 34 -2.14 -2.52 -6.74
C PRO A 34 -3.06 -1.77 -7.71
N TRP A 35 -4.25 -1.37 -7.26
CA TRP A 35 -5.21 -0.56 -8.00
C TRP A 35 -5.93 0.40 -7.05
N GLY A 36 -6.26 1.59 -7.54
CA GLY A 36 -7.03 2.59 -6.79
C GLY A 36 -8.54 2.35 -6.92
N GLY A 37 -9.32 3.04 -6.08
CA GLY A 37 -10.78 3.02 -6.14
C GLY A 37 -11.36 1.70 -5.65
N LEU A 38 -11.31 1.46 -4.34
CA LEU A 38 -12.15 0.44 -3.72
C LEU A 38 -13.61 0.93 -3.79
N CYS A 39 -14.23 0.87 -4.97
CA CYS A 39 -15.67 1.01 -5.07
C CYS A 39 -16.28 -0.15 -4.29
N ALA A 40 -17.29 0.10 -3.46
CA ALA A 40 -17.94 -0.92 -2.63
C ALA A 40 -18.41 -2.20 -3.38
N HIS A 41 -18.46 -2.16 -4.71
CA HIS A 41 -18.79 -3.28 -5.59
C HIS A 41 -17.60 -4.20 -5.95
N VAL A 42 -16.37 -3.84 -5.57
CA VAL A 42 -15.16 -4.63 -5.83
C VAL A 42 -14.63 -5.16 -4.49
N PRO A 43 -14.40 -6.48 -4.36
CA PRO A 43 -13.85 -7.04 -3.14
C PRO A 43 -12.46 -6.44 -2.84
N PRO A 44 -12.08 -6.32 -1.57
CA PRO A 44 -10.75 -5.83 -1.20
C PRO A 44 -9.66 -6.70 -1.87
N PRO A 45 -8.49 -6.10 -2.18
CA PRO A 45 -7.38 -6.83 -2.76
C PRO A 45 -6.97 -8.00 -1.86
N PRO A 46 -6.49 -9.12 -2.45
CA PRO A 46 -5.96 -10.23 -1.68
C PRO A 46 -4.83 -9.77 -0.74
N PRO A 47 -4.69 -10.36 0.47
CA PRO A 47 -3.67 -9.93 1.43
C PRO A 47 -2.25 -9.99 0.85
N ASN A 48 -1.93 -10.99 0.03
CA ASN A 48 -0.63 -11.11 -0.63
C ASN A 48 -0.39 -10.07 -1.75
N GLN A 49 -1.29 -9.11 -1.93
CA GLN A 49 -1.15 -7.97 -2.82
C GLN A 49 -1.44 -6.66 -2.10
N THR A 50 -1.39 -6.64 -0.77
CA THR A 50 -1.63 -5.44 0.04
C THR A 50 -0.43 -5.25 0.96
N VAL A 51 0.09 -4.02 1.02
CA VAL A 51 1.21 -3.66 1.90
C VAL A 51 0.77 -2.57 2.86
N HIS A 52 0.92 -2.82 4.16
CA HIS A 52 0.79 -1.79 5.18
C HIS A 52 2.12 -1.01 5.30
N VAL A 53 2.07 0.30 5.15
CA VAL A 53 3.26 1.15 5.07
C VAL A 53 3.25 2.20 6.16
N THR A 54 4.30 2.24 6.97
CA THR A 54 4.62 3.37 7.86
C THR A 54 5.71 4.21 7.19
N SER A 55 5.41 5.47 6.90
CA SER A 55 6.34 6.40 6.26
C SER A 55 7.47 6.83 7.22
N GLU A 56 8.68 7.05 6.70
CA GLU A 56 9.78 7.62 7.50
C GLU A 56 9.55 9.11 7.80
N ARG A 57 8.90 9.81 6.88
CA ARG A 57 8.45 11.20 7.00
C ARG A 57 7.03 11.29 6.47
N PRO A 58 6.16 12.11 7.09
CA PRO A 58 4.78 12.24 6.65
C PRO A 58 4.72 12.62 5.18
N TYR A 59 3.92 11.88 4.41
CA TYR A 59 3.72 12.14 2.99
C TYR A 59 2.57 13.14 2.81
N LYS A 60 2.79 14.20 2.03
CA LYS A 60 1.74 15.17 1.72
C LYS A 60 0.85 14.64 0.59
N LEU A 61 -0.32 14.15 0.98
CA LEU A 61 -1.32 13.60 0.07
C LEU A 61 -2.04 14.73 -0.68
N SER A 62 -2.20 14.56 -1.99
CA SER A 62 -3.03 15.44 -2.83
C SER A 62 -4.45 14.88 -3.00
N GLU A 63 -4.57 13.56 -3.15
CA GLU A 63 -5.82 12.87 -3.37
C GLU A 63 -5.75 11.43 -2.83
N ILE A 64 -6.87 10.93 -2.31
CA ILE A 64 -6.95 9.52 -1.90
C ILE A 64 -6.81 8.66 -3.17
N TYR A 65 -6.04 7.58 -3.08
CA TYR A 65 -5.58 6.79 -4.22
C TYR A 65 -4.67 7.56 -5.18
N GLU A 66 -3.87 8.52 -4.71
CA GLU A 66 -2.78 9.00 -5.55
C GLU A 66 -1.74 7.88 -5.76
N PRO A 67 -1.17 7.74 -6.97
CA PRO A 67 -0.07 6.82 -7.22
C PRO A 67 1.21 7.27 -6.51
N VAL A 68 1.78 6.37 -5.70
CA VAL A 68 3.05 6.59 -4.98
C VAL A 68 4.00 5.41 -5.20
N SER A 69 5.30 5.72 -5.18
CA SER A 69 6.38 4.74 -5.08
C SER A 69 6.94 4.75 -3.67
N ILE A 70 7.05 3.56 -3.08
CA ILE A 70 7.73 3.35 -1.79
C ILE A 70 9.06 2.65 -2.00
N SER A 71 10.02 2.95 -1.14
CA SER A 71 11.25 2.16 -0.98
C SER A 71 11.46 1.81 0.50
N GLY A 72 11.78 0.56 0.79
CA GLY A 72 12.00 0.11 2.17
C GLY A 72 12.12 -1.40 2.30
N VAL A 73 12.25 -1.88 3.54
CA VAL A 73 12.43 -3.31 3.84
C VAL A 73 11.08 -4.00 3.98
N LEU A 74 10.83 -5.00 3.13
CA LEU A 74 9.60 -5.79 3.17
C LEU A 74 9.61 -6.81 4.31
N LYS A 75 8.48 -6.90 5.00
CA LYS A 75 8.22 -7.91 6.03
C LYS A 75 6.94 -8.65 5.70
N PRO A 76 7.00 -9.94 5.33
CA PRO A 76 5.81 -10.79 5.22
C PRO A 76 5.17 -11.00 6.59
N GLY A 77 3.85 -10.91 6.65
CA GLY A 77 3.04 -11.06 7.87
C GLY A 77 1.59 -10.69 7.61
N LEU A 78 0.66 -11.50 8.10
CA LEU A 78 -0.77 -11.18 8.00
C LEU A 78 -1.14 -10.18 9.09
N GLU A 79 -1.66 -9.03 8.67
CA GLU A 79 -2.16 -7.98 9.52
C GLU A 79 -3.57 -7.60 9.07
N THR A 80 -4.45 -7.29 10.02
CA THR A 80 -5.81 -6.81 9.75
C THR A 80 -5.90 -5.37 10.22
N THR A 81 -6.31 -4.48 9.31
CA THR A 81 -6.48 -3.06 9.61
C THR A 81 -7.91 -2.64 9.32
N GLN A 82 -8.52 -1.95 10.28
CA GLN A 82 -9.84 -1.36 10.12
C GLN A 82 -9.69 0.10 9.68
N LEU A 83 -10.30 0.45 8.56
CA LEU A 83 -10.28 1.78 7.97
C LEU A 83 -11.68 2.38 7.95
N PHE A 84 -11.75 3.69 8.18
CA PHE A 84 -12.96 4.48 7.95
C PHE A 84 -12.86 5.13 6.57
N VAL A 85 -13.58 4.59 5.60
CA VAL A 85 -13.70 5.15 4.25
C VAL A 85 -15.04 5.87 4.10
N LEU A 86 -15.24 6.60 3.01
CA LEU A 86 -16.45 7.39 2.77
C LEU A 86 -17.75 6.58 2.90
N ASP A 87 -17.72 5.30 2.51
CA ASP A 87 -18.86 4.40 2.52
C ASP A 87 -19.00 3.59 3.84
N GLY A 88 -18.19 3.88 4.86
CA GLY A 88 -18.24 3.26 6.18
C GLY A 88 -16.96 2.52 6.59
N VAL A 89 -17.11 1.53 7.47
CA VAL A 89 -15.99 0.74 7.97
C VAL A 89 -15.60 -0.31 6.92
N THR A 90 -14.33 -0.30 6.51
CA THR A 90 -13.72 -1.33 5.67
C THR A 90 -12.62 -2.04 6.45
N VAL A 91 -12.59 -3.36 6.39
CA VAL A 91 -11.50 -4.17 6.93
C VAL A 91 -10.61 -4.60 5.78
N ILE A 92 -9.33 -4.26 5.84
CA ILE A 92 -8.32 -4.67 4.86
C ILE A 92 -7.32 -5.58 5.55
N GLU A 93 -7.07 -6.73 4.92
CA GLU A 93 -5.97 -7.60 5.30
C GLU A 93 -4.75 -7.31 4.42
N SER A 94 -3.59 -7.18 5.05
CA SER A 94 -2.29 -7.07 4.38
C SER A 94 -1.42 -8.27 4.71
N GLY A 95 -0.72 -8.79 3.71
CA GLY A 95 0.23 -9.88 3.84
C GLY A 95 1.67 -9.42 3.99
N TYR A 96 1.91 -8.11 3.87
CA TYR A 96 3.22 -7.52 3.97
C TYR A 96 3.14 -6.17 4.67
N SER A 97 4.23 -5.78 5.33
CA SER A 97 4.43 -4.44 5.87
C SER A 97 5.81 -3.88 5.51
N VAL A 98 5.89 -2.55 5.43
CA VAL A 98 7.15 -1.79 5.25
C VAL A 98 7.15 -0.65 6.27
N GLY A 99 8.12 -0.69 7.20
CA GLY A 99 8.31 0.37 8.18
C GLY A 99 9.41 1.33 7.75
N ARG A 100 9.27 2.62 8.11
CA ARG A 100 10.20 3.70 7.74
C ARG A 100 10.43 3.75 6.23
N ALA A 101 9.34 3.67 5.46
CA ALA A 101 9.42 3.74 4.00
C ALA A 101 9.77 5.16 3.54
N GLN A 102 10.64 5.26 2.54
CA GLN A 102 10.76 6.47 1.73
C GLN A 102 9.60 6.50 0.74
N VAL A 103 8.90 7.62 0.64
CA VAL A 103 7.68 7.76 -0.18
C VAL A 103 7.86 8.91 -1.16
N ALA A 104 7.61 8.64 -2.43
CA ALA A 104 7.64 9.63 -3.49
C ALA A 104 6.39 9.52 -4.36
N ARG A 105 5.94 10.64 -4.92
CA ARG A 105 4.87 10.64 -5.92
C ARG A 105 5.33 9.82 -7.13
N ALA A 106 4.48 8.94 -7.65
CA ALA A 106 4.80 8.20 -8.85
C ALA A 106 4.67 9.14 -10.07
N GLY A 107 5.67 9.16 -10.97
CA GLY A 107 5.59 9.94 -12.20
C GLY A 107 4.57 9.41 -13.20
N ASP A 108 4.24 10.16 -14.25
CA ASP A 108 3.18 9.83 -15.23
C ASP A 108 3.34 8.47 -15.93
N ALA A 109 4.57 7.94 -16.01
CA ALA A 109 4.87 6.62 -16.59
C ALA A 109 4.75 5.44 -15.59
N ALA A 110 4.43 5.72 -14.32
CA ALA A 110 4.46 4.77 -13.21
C ALA A 110 3.07 4.37 -12.70
N THR A 111 2.00 4.57 -13.48
CA THR A 111 0.73 3.90 -13.19
C THR A 111 0.99 2.40 -13.20
N PRO A 112 0.70 1.65 -12.11
CA PRO A 112 0.95 0.22 -12.07
C PRO A 112 0.18 -0.45 -13.21
N ARG A 113 0.89 -0.90 -14.24
CA ARG A 113 0.31 -1.56 -15.41
C ARG A 113 -0.14 -2.96 -15.02
N LYS A 114 -1.24 -3.07 -14.26
CA LYS A 114 -2.00 -4.27 -13.82
C LYS A 114 -1.23 -5.52 -13.31
N ALA A 115 0.10 -5.60 -13.38
CA ALA A 115 0.84 -6.86 -13.24
C ALA A 115 2.32 -6.72 -12.81
N THR A 116 2.90 -5.53 -12.73
CA THR A 116 4.30 -5.35 -12.35
C THR A 116 4.43 -4.04 -11.57
N PRO A 117 4.92 -4.04 -10.31
CA PRO A 117 5.80 -5.04 -9.69
C PRO A 117 5.11 -6.16 -8.88
N TRP A 118 3.81 -6.05 -8.58
CA TRP A 118 3.07 -6.90 -7.61
C TRP A 118 3.11 -8.43 -7.81
N ASN A 119 3.46 -8.92 -9.01
CA ASN A 119 3.52 -10.36 -9.27
C ASN A 119 4.57 -11.11 -8.44
N PHE A 120 5.62 -10.45 -7.95
CA PHE A 120 6.60 -11.12 -7.10
C PHE A 120 6.07 -11.48 -5.71
N LEU A 121 4.99 -10.84 -5.26
CA LEU A 121 4.35 -11.11 -3.96
C LEU A 121 3.40 -12.32 -3.99
N LYS A 122 3.16 -12.89 -5.18
CA LYS A 122 2.23 -14.01 -5.40
C LYS A 122 2.88 -15.39 -5.29
N LYS A 123 4.20 -15.48 -5.13
CA LYS A 123 4.92 -16.76 -5.05
C LYS A 123 4.71 -17.46 -3.72
#